data_AF-A0A5D4K7X4-F1
#
_entry.id   AF-A0A5D4K7X4-F1
#
_cell.length_a   1.000
_cell.length_b   1.000
_cell.length_c   1.000
_cell.angle_alpha   90.00
_cell.angle_beta   90.00
_cell.angle_gamma   90.00
#
_symmetry.space_group_name_H-M   'P 1'
#
loop_
_entity.id
_entity.type
_entity.pdbx_description
1 polymer ?
#
loop_
_entity_poly.entity_id
_entity_poly.type
_entity_poly.pdbx_seq_one_letter_code
_entity_poly.pdbx_strand_id
1 'polypeptide(L)'
;MLMVINGVPYHIDIRGEGTPVLLLHGFTGDGSTWDHLLPYLNDYKTIAVDLLGHGKTDSPEDPQRYRMEQAVNDLNVILEELDITEVYLLGYSMGGRLALAFASAFPDKVKALILESSSPGLKLQYERRQRSEGDEKLADMILSKGLSEFVDYWEGIPLFLSQHRLPAAEQEAIRQNRLSQNPLGLANSLRGMGTGSQPSYWEELSNLPMGMLYIVGELDRKFCMIAEEMKESAQNASIIKVPGAGHALHVEEPEKFGTIVRKFLKNT
;
A
#
# COMPACT_ATOMS: atom_id res chain seq x y z
N MET A 1 -9.68 -13.14 -9.54
CA MET A 1 -9.96 -14.54 -9.14
C MET A 1 -9.87 -14.67 -7.62
N LEU A 2 -10.44 -15.73 -7.03
CA LEU A 2 -10.32 -16.01 -5.59
C LEU A 2 -9.33 -17.17 -5.37
N MET A 3 -8.40 -17.02 -4.43
CA MET A 3 -7.44 -18.04 -4.00
C MET A 3 -7.51 -18.21 -2.49
N VAL A 4 -7.47 -19.45 -1.99
CA VAL A 4 -7.45 -19.68 -0.54
C VAL A 4 -6.00 -19.68 -0.06
N ILE A 5 -5.62 -18.67 0.70
CA ILE A 5 -4.26 -18.45 1.21
C ILE A 5 -4.30 -18.54 2.72
N ASN A 6 -3.57 -19.52 3.29
CA ASN A 6 -3.54 -19.76 4.74
C ASN A 6 -4.95 -19.82 5.37
N GLY A 7 -5.89 -20.46 4.67
CA GLY A 7 -7.28 -20.63 5.10
C GLY A 7 -8.22 -19.44 4.82
N VAL A 8 -7.75 -18.39 4.14
CA VAL A 8 -8.53 -17.18 3.84
C VAL A 8 -8.71 -16.99 2.32
N PRO A 9 -9.93 -16.75 1.81
CA PRO A 9 -10.14 -16.37 0.41
C PRO A 9 -9.60 -14.95 0.11
N TYR A 10 -8.56 -14.88 -0.73
CA TYR A 10 -8.01 -13.65 -1.28
C TYR A 10 -8.51 -13.39 -2.69
N HIS A 11 -8.91 -12.16 -2.96
CA HIS A 11 -9.15 -11.68 -4.30
C HIS A 11 -7.86 -11.16 -4.93
N ILE A 12 -7.54 -11.70 -6.10
CA ILE A 12 -6.33 -11.38 -6.85
C ILE A 12 -6.71 -11.16 -8.29
N ASP A 13 -6.40 -10.00 -8.83
CA ASP A 13 -6.58 -9.67 -10.23
C ASP A 13 -5.25 -9.81 -10.98
N ILE A 14 -5.21 -10.74 -11.93
CA ILE A 14 -4.03 -11.04 -12.73
C ILE A 14 -4.33 -10.64 -14.17
N ARG A 15 -3.52 -9.75 -14.74
CA ARG A 15 -3.68 -9.29 -16.11
C ARG A 15 -2.34 -9.28 -16.84
N GLY A 16 -2.38 -9.50 -18.15
CA GLY A 16 -1.19 -9.49 -19.00
C GLY A 16 -0.29 -10.70 -18.82
N GLU A 17 0.87 -10.63 -19.47
CA GLU A 17 1.91 -11.66 -19.52
C GLU A 17 3.29 -11.00 -19.39
N GLY A 18 4.33 -11.77 -19.09
CA GLY A 18 5.70 -11.26 -18.96
C GLY A 18 6.18 -11.19 -17.51
N THR A 19 7.10 -10.28 -17.22
CA THR A 19 7.69 -10.18 -15.88
C THR A 19 6.63 -9.75 -14.86
N PRO A 20 6.50 -10.44 -13.72
CA PRO A 20 5.43 -10.15 -12.77
C PRO A 20 5.67 -8.85 -11.98
N VAL A 21 4.59 -8.09 -11.79
CA VAL A 21 4.54 -6.87 -10.95
C VAL A 21 3.44 -7.05 -9.92
N LEU A 22 3.82 -7.19 -8.64
CA LEU A 22 2.90 -7.27 -7.51
C LEU A 22 2.50 -5.86 -7.07
N LEU A 23 1.19 -5.60 -7.02
CA LEU A 23 0.61 -4.28 -6.77
C LEU A 23 -0.21 -4.30 -5.46
N LEU A 24 0.19 -3.48 -4.49
CA LEU A 24 -0.40 -3.46 -3.12
C LEU A 24 -1.01 -2.10 -2.79
N HIS A 25 -2.34 -2.04 -2.70
CA HIS A 25 -3.11 -0.80 -2.49
C HIS A 25 -2.99 -0.24 -1.05
N GLY A 26 -3.47 0.99 -0.87
CA GLY A 26 -3.52 1.68 0.42
C GLY A 26 -4.72 1.29 1.28
N PHE A 27 -4.74 1.74 2.54
CA PHE A 27 -5.89 1.54 3.43
C PHE A 27 -7.15 2.18 2.82
N THR A 28 -8.31 1.54 2.97
CA THR A 28 -9.61 1.93 2.37
C THR A 28 -9.69 1.85 0.84
N GLY A 29 -8.71 1.22 0.20
CA GLY A 29 -8.71 0.91 -1.23
C GLY A 29 -8.85 -0.59 -1.51
N ASP A 30 -8.77 -0.95 -2.80
CA ASP A 30 -8.64 -2.33 -3.28
C ASP A 30 -7.82 -2.36 -4.59
N GLY A 31 -7.72 -3.52 -5.24
CA GLY A 31 -6.96 -3.72 -6.47
C GLY A 31 -7.36 -2.81 -7.64
N SER A 32 -8.60 -2.29 -7.69
CA SER A 32 -9.04 -1.39 -8.76
C SER A 32 -8.34 -0.04 -8.75
N THR A 33 -7.69 0.34 -7.64
CA THR A 33 -6.90 1.58 -7.55
C THR A 33 -5.80 1.65 -8.61
N TRP A 34 -5.39 0.49 -9.14
CA TRP A 34 -4.34 0.37 -10.15
C TRP A 34 -4.84 0.47 -11.59
N ASP A 35 -6.14 0.57 -11.86
CA ASP A 35 -6.68 0.49 -13.22
C ASP A 35 -6.06 1.54 -14.17
N HIS A 36 -5.74 2.74 -13.69
CA HIS A 36 -5.05 3.77 -14.48
C HIS A 36 -3.56 3.47 -14.75
N LEU A 37 -2.93 2.64 -13.92
CA LEU A 37 -1.53 2.21 -14.11
C LEU A 37 -1.42 1.09 -15.16
N LEU A 38 -2.42 0.21 -15.25
CA LEU A 38 -2.35 -1.01 -16.08
C LEU A 38 -1.99 -0.77 -17.56
N PRO A 39 -2.49 0.29 -18.25
CA PRO A 39 -2.07 0.58 -19.63
C PRO A 39 -0.56 0.84 -19.78
N TYR A 40 0.11 1.31 -18.72
CA TYR A 40 1.55 1.55 -18.68
C TYR A 40 2.36 0.27 -18.42
N LEU A 41 1.71 -0.82 -18.05
CA LEU A 41 2.30 -2.12 -17.72
C LEU A 41 1.84 -3.24 -18.68
N ASN A 42 1.46 -2.89 -19.91
CA ASN A 42 0.90 -3.82 -20.89
C ASN A 42 1.86 -4.94 -21.36
N ASP A 43 3.16 -4.79 -21.09
CA ASP A 43 4.25 -5.75 -21.33
C ASP A 43 4.67 -6.52 -20.06
N TYR A 44 3.90 -6.40 -18.98
CA TYR A 44 4.11 -7.07 -17.71
C TYR A 44 2.89 -7.91 -17.31
N LYS A 45 3.13 -8.90 -16.44
CA LYS A 45 2.08 -9.63 -15.75
C LYS A 45 1.75 -8.90 -14.44
N THR A 46 0.66 -8.15 -14.39
CA THR A 46 0.27 -7.46 -13.16
C THR A 46 -0.51 -8.39 -12.23
N ILE A 47 -0.24 -8.27 -10.93
CA ILE A 47 -0.88 -9.06 -9.87
C ILE A 47 -1.34 -8.06 -8.82
N ALA A 48 -2.59 -7.61 -8.93
CA ALA A 48 -3.19 -6.72 -7.94
C ALA A 48 -3.90 -7.57 -6.87
N VAL A 49 -3.50 -7.39 -5.62
CA VAL A 49 -4.06 -8.14 -4.48
C VAL A 49 -4.94 -7.21 -3.67
N ASP A 50 -6.20 -7.60 -3.47
CA ASP A 50 -7.03 -7.00 -2.42
C ASP A 50 -6.47 -7.49 -1.07
N LEU A 51 -5.96 -6.56 -0.25
CA LEU A 51 -5.36 -6.89 1.04
C LEU A 51 -6.41 -7.40 2.02
N LEU A 52 -5.98 -8.13 3.05
CA LEU A 52 -6.88 -8.71 4.07
C LEU A 52 -7.84 -7.65 4.62
N GLY A 53 -9.14 -7.96 4.65
CA GLY A 53 -10.16 -7.02 5.12
C GLY A 53 -10.56 -5.91 4.14
N HIS A 54 -10.08 -5.97 2.90
CA HIS A 54 -10.37 -4.99 1.85
C HIS A 54 -10.91 -5.64 0.59
N GLY A 55 -11.61 -4.84 -0.22
CA GLY A 55 -12.15 -5.24 -1.52
C GLY A 55 -12.99 -6.51 -1.42
N LYS A 56 -12.61 -7.51 -2.21
CA LYS A 56 -13.27 -8.83 -2.25
C LYS A 56 -12.50 -9.91 -1.49
N THR A 57 -11.38 -9.56 -0.84
CA THR A 57 -10.70 -10.46 0.09
C THR A 57 -11.48 -10.57 1.38
N ASP A 58 -11.53 -11.78 1.94
CA ASP A 58 -12.31 -12.06 3.12
C ASP A 58 -11.84 -11.24 4.34
N SER A 59 -12.72 -11.11 5.33
CA SER A 59 -12.51 -10.32 6.54
C SER A 59 -12.65 -11.21 7.79
N PRO A 60 -11.64 -12.04 8.11
CA PRO A 60 -11.66 -12.90 9.29
C PRO A 60 -11.93 -12.10 10.57
N GLU A 61 -12.65 -12.71 11.52
CA GLU A 61 -12.95 -12.08 12.81
C GLU A 61 -11.72 -11.97 13.71
N ASP A 62 -10.78 -12.91 13.60
CA ASP A 62 -9.57 -12.95 14.43
C ASP A 62 -8.62 -11.78 14.08
N PRO A 63 -8.42 -10.81 15.00
CA PRO A 63 -7.53 -9.68 14.75
C PRO A 63 -6.07 -10.10 14.60
N GLN A 64 -5.65 -11.26 15.12
CA GLN A 64 -4.28 -11.75 14.96
C GLN A 64 -3.93 -12.04 13.50
N ARG A 65 -4.93 -12.30 12.66
CA ARG A 65 -4.73 -12.59 11.24
C ARG A 65 -4.27 -11.39 10.42
N TYR A 66 -4.51 -10.17 10.94
CA TYR A 66 -4.17 -8.89 10.30
C TYR A 66 -2.78 -8.37 10.69
N ARG A 67 -2.01 -9.14 11.46
CA ARG A 67 -0.63 -8.75 11.79
C ARG A 67 0.21 -8.63 10.53
N MET A 68 1.10 -7.63 10.50
CA MET A 68 1.99 -7.38 9.37
C MET A 68 2.75 -8.64 8.92
N GLU A 69 3.24 -9.46 9.86
CA GLU A 69 3.98 -10.68 9.55
C GLU A 69 3.10 -11.74 8.88
N GLN A 70 1.81 -11.80 9.22
CA GLN A 70 0.86 -12.69 8.57
C GLN A 70 0.57 -12.23 7.14
N ALA A 71 0.36 -10.92 6.94
CA ALA A 71 0.17 -10.36 5.61
C ALA A 71 1.40 -10.58 4.70
N VAL A 72 2.62 -10.47 5.24
CA VAL A 72 3.86 -10.79 4.53
C VAL A 72 3.89 -12.28 4.12
N ASN A 73 3.54 -13.18 5.04
CA ASN A 73 3.48 -14.62 4.75
C ASN A 73 2.44 -14.94 3.67
N ASP A 74 1.28 -14.26 3.68
CA ASP A 74 0.25 -14.45 2.67
C ASP A 74 0.72 -14.07 1.28
N LEU A 75 1.42 -12.93 1.15
CA LEU A 75 2.02 -12.55 -0.12
C LEU A 75 3.03 -13.61 -0.60
N ASN A 76 3.82 -14.18 0.30
CA ASN A 76 4.76 -15.24 -0.06
C ASN A 76 4.03 -16.48 -0.60
N VAL A 77 2.98 -16.93 0.09
CA VAL A 77 2.16 -18.07 -0.35
C VAL A 77 1.45 -17.77 -1.68
N ILE A 78 0.95 -16.55 -1.87
CA ILE A 78 0.36 -16.11 -3.15
C ILE A 78 1.38 -16.28 -4.29
N LEU A 79 2.63 -15.83 -4.10
CA LEU A 79 3.65 -15.97 -5.13
C LEU A 79 4.02 -17.44 -5.38
N GLU A 80 4.09 -18.27 -4.34
CA GLU A 80 4.35 -19.70 -4.44
C GLU A 80 3.25 -20.45 -5.22
N GLU A 81 1.99 -20.20 -4.90
CA GLU A 81 0.83 -20.79 -5.61
C GLU A 81 0.71 -20.34 -7.06
N LEU A 82 1.32 -19.20 -7.42
CA LEU A 82 1.38 -18.69 -8.78
C LEU A 82 2.66 -19.11 -9.54
N ASP A 83 3.51 -19.94 -8.92
CA ASP A 83 4.82 -20.36 -9.44
C ASP A 83 5.74 -19.16 -9.78
N ILE A 84 5.69 -18.11 -8.95
CA ILE A 84 6.47 -16.88 -9.13
C ILE A 84 7.60 -16.82 -8.09
N THR A 85 8.84 -16.85 -8.58
CA THR A 85 10.04 -16.80 -7.74
C THR A 85 10.49 -15.38 -7.43
N GLU A 86 10.26 -14.43 -8.34
CA GLU A 86 10.70 -13.04 -8.23
C GLU A 86 9.67 -12.08 -8.82
N VAL A 87 9.47 -10.91 -8.21
CA VAL A 87 8.56 -9.86 -8.68
C VAL A 87 9.20 -8.48 -8.65
N TYR A 88 8.73 -7.58 -9.53
CA TYR A 88 8.75 -6.16 -9.18
C TYR A 88 7.64 -5.89 -8.18
N LEU A 89 7.92 -5.14 -7.13
CA LEU A 89 6.98 -4.90 -6.05
C LEU A 89 6.65 -3.41 -5.95
N LEU A 90 5.37 -3.08 -6.10
CA LEU A 90 4.87 -1.71 -5.99
C LEU A 90 3.80 -1.66 -4.89
N GLY A 91 4.00 -0.78 -3.92
CA GLY A 91 3.02 -0.54 -2.87
C GLY A 91 2.75 0.93 -2.60
N TYR A 92 1.48 1.26 -2.36
CA TYR A 92 1.02 2.59 -1.98
C TYR A 92 0.66 2.67 -0.49
N SER A 93 1.19 3.65 0.23
CA SER A 93 0.82 3.97 1.62
C SER A 93 0.87 2.73 2.53
N MET A 94 -0.27 2.20 3.00
CA MET A 94 -0.30 0.92 3.73
C MET A 94 0.27 -0.25 2.95
N GLY A 95 -0.09 -0.41 1.67
CA GLY A 95 0.47 -1.43 0.80
C GLY A 95 1.95 -1.21 0.54
N GLY A 96 2.43 0.04 0.57
CA GLY A 96 3.86 0.36 0.54
C GLY A 96 4.59 -0.10 1.81
N ARG A 97 3.94 -0.04 2.97
CA ARG A 97 4.51 -0.53 4.24
C ARG A 97 4.61 -2.06 4.22
N LEU A 98 3.58 -2.73 3.70
CA LEU A 98 3.60 -4.17 3.48
C LEU A 98 4.65 -4.57 2.44
N ALA A 99 4.78 -3.81 1.35
CA ALA A 99 5.79 -4.03 0.32
C ALA A 99 7.21 -4.00 0.89
N LEU A 100 7.51 -3.01 1.73
CA LEU A 100 8.80 -2.91 2.40
C LEU A 100 9.01 -4.07 3.38
N ALA A 101 8.01 -4.41 4.20
CA ALA A 101 8.07 -5.56 5.10
C ALA A 101 8.34 -6.87 4.36
N PHE A 102 7.70 -7.07 3.20
CA PHE A 102 7.91 -8.22 2.34
C PHE A 102 9.33 -8.25 1.77
N ALA A 103 9.83 -7.11 1.26
CA ALA A 103 11.20 -7.00 0.75
C ALA A 103 12.25 -7.25 1.85
N SER A 104 11.99 -6.86 3.09
CA SER A 104 12.87 -7.15 4.23
C SER A 104 12.86 -8.64 4.60
N ALA A 105 11.71 -9.32 4.51
CA ALA A 105 11.60 -10.74 4.84
C ALA A 105 12.09 -11.67 3.72
N PHE A 106 11.89 -11.27 2.46
CA PHE A 106 12.17 -12.07 1.26
C PHE A 106 12.92 -11.23 0.20
N PRO A 107 14.12 -10.72 0.50
CA PRO A 107 14.84 -9.83 -0.41
C PRO A 107 15.15 -10.48 -1.76
N ASP A 108 15.43 -11.79 -1.78
CA ASP A 108 15.72 -12.55 -3.00
C ASP A 108 14.49 -12.74 -3.92
N LYS A 109 13.29 -12.42 -3.44
CA LYS A 109 12.04 -12.50 -4.24
C LYS A 109 11.66 -11.16 -4.87
N VAL A 110 12.43 -10.09 -4.65
CA VAL A 110 12.09 -8.73 -5.10
C VAL A 110 13.17 -8.17 -6.04
N LYS A 111 12.82 -8.02 -7.32
CA LYS A 111 13.70 -7.46 -8.35
C LYS A 111 13.94 -5.97 -8.17
N ALA A 112 12.88 -5.24 -7.84
CA ALA A 112 12.93 -3.82 -7.51
C ALA A 112 11.70 -3.45 -6.66
N LEU A 113 11.85 -2.42 -5.84
CA LEU A 113 10.82 -1.95 -4.92
C LEU A 113 10.40 -0.52 -5.26
N ILE A 114 9.12 -0.30 -5.51
CA ILE A 114 8.52 1.01 -5.75
C ILE A 114 7.58 1.32 -4.59
N LEU A 115 7.84 2.39 -3.85
CA LEU A 115 6.99 2.82 -2.74
C LEU A 115 6.41 4.21 -3.03
N GLU A 116 5.09 4.27 -3.09
CA GLU A 116 4.36 5.53 -3.22
C GLU A 116 3.88 6.00 -1.85
N SER A 117 4.32 7.18 -1.43
CA SER A 117 3.89 7.84 -0.18
C SER A 117 3.82 6.87 1.02
N SER A 118 4.89 6.13 1.24
CA SER A 118 5.02 5.09 2.28
C SER A 118 6.09 5.44 3.32
N SER A 119 6.25 4.60 4.34
CA SER A 119 7.29 4.74 5.36
C SER A 119 7.78 3.39 5.90
N PRO A 120 8.94 3.33 6.56
CA PRO A 120 9.38 2.15 7.31
C PRO A 120 8.65 1.93 8.63
N GLY A 121 7.64 2.76 8.95
CA GLY A 121 7.00 2.78 10.25
C GLY A 121 7.62 3.80 11.21
N LEU A 122 7.13 3.82 12.45
CA LEU A 122 7.62 4.73 13.50
C LEU A 122 8.86 4.11 14.18
N LYS A 123 9.91 4.91 14.42
CA LYS A 123 11.18 4.43 14.99
C LYS A 123 11.04 4.00 16.44
N LEU A 124 10.37 4.82 17.25
CA LEU A 124 10.38 4.68 18.71
C LEU A 124 9.16 3.91 19.21
N GLN A 125 9.37 3.03 20.18
CA GLN A 125 8.30 2.18 20.73
C GLN A 125 7.17 3.01 21.37
N TYR A 126 7.49 4.16 21.98
CA TYR A 126 6.46 5.01 22.59
C TYR A 126 5.57 5.69 21.52
N GLU A 127 6.14 6.07 20.37
CA GLU A 127 5.38 6.65 19.25
C GLU A 127 4.43 5.60 18.66
N ARG A 128 4.90 4.35 18.55
CA ARG A 128 4.06 3.20 18.16
C ARG A 128 2.90 3.00 19.12
N ARG A 129 3.16 2.99 20.44
CA ARG A 129 2.09 2.91 21.47
C ARG A 129 1.07 4.04 21.36
N GLN A 130 1.54 5.29 21.23
CA GLN A 130 0.64 6.44 21.06
C GLN A 130 -0.18 6.31 19.78
N ARG A 131 0.45 5.84 18.69
CA ARG A 131 -0.23 5.67 17.42
C ARG A 131 -1.25 4.53 17.45
N SER A 132 -0.97 3.43 18.16
CA SER A 132 -1.94 2.33 18.31
C SER A 132 -3.21 2.77 19.02
N GLU A 133 -3.14 3.70 19.98
CA GLU A 133 -4.34 4.30 20.58
C GLU A 133 -5.17 5.11 19.58
N GLY A 134 -4.51 5.78 18.63
CA GLY A 134 -5.17 6.48 17.53
C GLY A 134 -5.80 5.51 16.52
N ASP A 135 -5.07 4.45 16.15
CA ASP A 135 -5.57 3.41 15.27
C ASP A 135 -6.79 2.69 15.89
N GLU A 136 -6.78 2.44 17.21
CA GLU A 136 -7.92 1.86 17.93
C GLU A 136 -9.16 2.78 17.90
N LYS A 137 -8.99 4.10 18.10
CA LYS A 137 -10.10 5.06 18.00
C LYS A 137 -10.74 5.09 16.62
N LEU A 138 -9.94 4.92 15.56
CA LEU A 138 -10.45 4.82 14.20
C LEU A 138 -11.19 3.50 13.97
N ALA A 139 -10.66 2.39 14.47
CA ALA A 139 -11.31 1.09 14.42
C ALA A 139 -12.67 1.11 15.15
N ASP A 140 -12.70 1.69 16.35
CA ASP A 140 -13.93 1.88 17.13
C ASP A 140 -14.92 2.80 16.42
N MET A 141 -14.46 3.86 15.75
CA MET A 141 -15.34 4.72 14.95
C MET A 141 -16.03 3.92 13.83
N ILE A 142 -15.27 3.11 13.08
CA ILE A 142 -15.81 2.26 12.01
C ILE A 142 -16.88 1.31 12.56
N LEU A 143 -16.60 0.65 13.69
CA LEU A 143 -17.48 -0.38 14.25
C LEU A 143 -18.70 0.19 14.97
N SER A 144 -18.55 1.30 15.68
CA SER A 144 -19.62 1.88 16.50
C SER A 144 -20.49 2.88 15.75
N LYS A 145 -19.90 3.64 14.82
CA LYS A 145 -20.60 4.71 14.09
C LYS A 145 -20.87 4.37 12.63
N GLY A 146 -20.20 3.34 12.12
CA GLY A 146 -20.36 2.86 10.76
C GLY A 146 -19.43 3.55 9.76
N LEU A 147 -19.35 2.95 8.58
CA LEU A 147 -18.39 3.32 7.56
C LEU A 147 -18.62 4.71 6.97
N SER A 148 -19.87 5.16 6.86
CA SER A 148 -20.17 6.50 6.33
C SER A 148 -19.56 7.62 7.19
N GLU A 149 -19.75 7.57 8.51
CA GLU A 149 -19.19 8.60 9.40
C GLU A 149 -17.66 8.51 9.45
N PHE A 150 -17.11 7.30 9.42
CA PHE A 150 -15.66 7.12 9.29
C PHE A 150 -15.13 7.75 8.00
N VAL A 151 -15.78 7.48 6.85
CA VAL A 151 -15.35 8.04 5.57
C VAL A 151 -15.43 9.55 5.61
N ASP A 152 -16.54 10.16 6.06
CA ASP A 152 -16.66 11.63 6.19
C ASP A 152 -15.50 12.26 6.98
N TYR A 153 -15.10 11.62 8.09
CA TYR A 153 -13.91 12.02 8.83
C TYR A 153 -12.62 11.80 8.03
N TRP A 154 -12.47 10.62 7.43
CA TRP A 154 -11.26 10.16 6.76
C TRP A 154 -10.89 11.00 5.54
N GLU A 155 -11.85 11.37 4.68
CA GLU A 155 -11.57 12.22 3.50
C GLU A 155 -11.25 13.67 3.89
N GLY A 156 -11.58 14.07 5.12
CA GLY A 156 -11.31 15.39 5.68
C GLY A 156 -9.93 15.52 6.35
N ILE A 157 -9.18 14.43 6.53
CA ILE A 157 -7.87 14.51 7.19
C ILE A 157 -6.85 15.26 6.31
N PRO A 158 -5.83 15.90 6.90
CA PRO A 158 -4.82 16.66 6.14
C PRO A 158 -4.16 15.91 4.98
N LEU A 159 -4.06 14.58 5.09
CA LEU A 159 -3.42 13.70 4.11
C LEU A 159 -4.13 13.69 2.74
N PHE A 160 -5.46 13.84 2.72
CA PHE A 160 -6.27 13.74 1.49
C PHE A 160 -6.81 15.09 1.02
N LEU A 161 -6.35 16.21 1.60
CA LEU A 161 -6.88 17.53 1.26
C LEU A 161 -6.68 17.92 -0.21
N SER A 162 -5.64 17.41 -0.87
CA SER A 162 -5.42 17.63 -2.29
C SER A 162 -6.45 16.94 -3.19
N GLN A 163 -7.07 15.84 -2.73
CA GLN A 163 -8.10 15.11 -3.49
C GLN A 163 -9.37 15.96 -3.71
N HIS A 164 -9.64 16.96 -2.86
CA HIS A 164 -10.74 17.92 -3.06
C HIS A 164 -10.57 18.80 -4.32
N ARG A 165 -9.39 18.77 -4.95
CA ARG A 165 -9.11 19.46 -6.23
C ARG A 165 -9.44 18.60 -7.45
N LEU A 166 -9.69 17.30 -7.27
CA LEU A 166 -10.02 16.39 -8.36
C LEU A 166 -11.41 16.70 -8.93
N PRO A 167 -11.72 16.27 -10.17
CA PRO A 167 -13.08 16.33 -10.69
C PRO A 167 -14.07 15.62 -9.75
N ALA A 168 -15.30 16.12 -9.68
CA ALA A 168 -16.32 15.57 -8.77
C ALA A 168 -16.60 14.07 -8.99
N ALA A 169 -16.51 13.60 -10.24
CA ALA A 169 -16.68 12.18 -10.57
C ALA A 169 -15.57 11.31 -9.95
N GLU A 170 -14.32 11.80 -9.92
CA GLU A 170 -13.20 11.09 -9.30
C GLU A 170 -13.32 11.10 -7.78
N GLN A 171 -13.71 12.24 -7.19
CA GLN A 171 -13.97 12.31 -5.75
C GLN A 171 -15.06 11.31 -5.34
N GLU A 172 -16.14 11.23 -6.10
CA GLU A 172 -17.23 10.28 -5.87
C GLU A 172 -16.76 8.83 -6.04
N ALA A 173 -15.96 8.53 -7.06
CA ALA A 173 -15.41 7.18 -7.27
C ALA A 173 -14.54 6.74 -6.09
N ILE A 174 -13.64 7.61 -5.61
CA ILE A 174 -12.80 7.35 -4.43
C ILE A 174 -13.70 7.09 -3.21
N ARG A 175 -14.69 7.95 -3.00
CA ARG A 175 -15.62 7.84 -1.86
C ARG A 175 -16.42 6.53 -1.91
N GLN A 176 -16.97 6.17 -3.07
CA GLN A 176 -17.71 4.92 -3.24
C GLN A 176 -16.81 3.70 -3.02
N ASN A 177 -15.56 3.74 -3.46
CA ASN A 177 -14.60 2.68 -3.18
C ASN A 177 -14.40 2.51 -1.66
N ARG A 178 -14.17 3.60 -0.93
CA ARG A 178 -14.04 3.59 0.54
C ARG A 178 -15.29 3.06 1.23
N LEU A 179 -16.48 3.43 0.76
CA LEU A 179 -17.78 2.99 1.31
C LEU A 179 -18.14 1.53 0.99
N SER A 180 -17.49 0.93 -0.02
CA SER A 180 -17.72 -0.47 -0.40
C SER A 180 -16.94 -1.47 0.45
N GLN A 181 -16.02 -1.00 1.30
CA GLN A 181 -15.13 -1.84 2.10
C GLN A 181 -15.84 -2.53 3.26
N ASN A 182 -15.25 -3.60 3.79
CA ASN A 182 -15.78 -4.32 4.96
C ASN A 182 -15.44 -3.58 6.27
N PRO A 183 -16.42 -3.17 7.10
CA PRO A 183 -16.14 -2.44 8.33
C PRO A 183 -15.25 -3.21 9.33
N LEU A 184 -15.50 -4.51 9.51
CA LEU A 184 -14.69 -5.35 10.40
C LEU A 184 -13.27 -5.51 9.86
N GLY A 185 -13.15 -5.74 8.55
CA GLY A 185 -11.86 -5.84 7.85
C GLY A 185 -11.02 -4.58 8.02
N LEU A 186 -11.58 -3.40 7.78
CA LEU A 186 -10.88 -2.12 7.96
C LEU A 186 -10.47 -1.89 9.42
N ALA A 187 -11.38 -2.15 10.38
CA ALA A 187 -11.08 -1.98 11.79
C ALA A 187 -9.92 -2.89 12.25
N ASN A 188 -9.94 -4.16 11.84
CA ASN A 188 -8.87 -5.09 12.16
C ASN A 188 -7.57 -4.79 11.39
N SER A 189 -7.65 -4.26 10.18
CA SER A 189 -6.46 -3.76 9.46
C SER A 189 -5.82 -2.57 10.17
N LEU A 190 -6.58 -1.64 10.75
CA LEU A 190 -6.03 -0.57 11.57
C LEU A 190 -5.29 -1.13 12.80
N ARG A 191 -5.88 -2.12 13.46
CA ARG A 191 -5.29 -2.76 14.64
C ARG A 191 -4.04 -3.59 14.33
N GLY A 192 -4.04 -4.33 13.23
CA GLY A 192 -2.96 -5.27 12.89
C GLY A 192 -1.86 -4.69 12.00
N MET A 193 -2.24 -3.84 11.04
CA MET A 193 -1.35 -3.22 10.06
C MET A 193 -1.24 -1.70 10.20
N GLY A 194 -1.85 -1.09 11.23
CA GLY A 194 -1.63 0.32 11.54
C GLY A 194 -0.16 0.61 11.87
N THR A 195 0.27 1.86 11.68
CA THR A 195 1.64 2.26 12.01
C THR A 195 1.96 2.16 13.51
N GLY A 196 0.94 2.02 14.37
CA GLY A 196 1.14 1.71 15.79
C GLY A 196 1.54 0.25 16.06
N SER A 197 1.08 -0.68 15.22
CA SER A 197 1.34 -2.12 15.39
C SER A 197 2.45 -2.64 14.49
N GLN A 198 2.69 -1.99 13.36
CA GLN A 198 3.78 -2.34 12.45
C GLN A 198 5.16 -2.20 13.13
N PRO A 199 6.08 -3.17 12.93
CA PRO A 199 7.50 -3.03 13.26
C PRO A 199 8.19 -1.88 12.52
N SER A 200 9.24 -1.33 13.12
CA SER A 200 10.10 -0.35 12.43
C SER A 200 11.04 -1.08 11.48
N TYR A 201 11.05 -0.69 10.20
CA TYR A 201 11.92 -1.23 9.16
C TYR A 201 13.08 -0.28 8.77
N TRP A 202 13.39 0.71 9.62
CA TRP A 202 14.41 1.72 9.33
C TRP A 202 15.84 1.14 9.25
N GLU A 203 16.16 0.14 10.06
CA GLU A 203 17.50 -0.47 10.11
C GLU A 203 17.71 -1.41 8.90
N GLU A 204 16.63 -2.00 8.41
CA GLU A 204 16.57 -2.96 7.32
C GLU A 204 16.83 -2.31 5.97
N LEU A 205 16.48 -1.03 5.79
CA LEU A 205 16.65 -0.28 4.54
C LEU A 205 18.06 -0.37 3.96
N SER A 206 19.08 -0.30 4.82
CA SER A 206 20.49 -0.32 4.41
C SER A 206 20.96 -1.68 3.88
N ASN A 207 20.23 -2.76 4.19
CA ASN A 207 20.58 -4.13 3.84
C ASN A 207 19.79 -4.66 2.62
N LEU A 208 18.83 -3.89 2.11
CA LEU A 208 18.02 -4.28 0.96
C LEU A 208 18.85 -4.22 -0.33
N PRO A 209 19.05 -5.34 -1.06
CA PRO A 209 19.96 -5.40 -2.20
C PRO A 209 19.38 -4.80 -3.50
N MET A 210 18.05 -4.79 -3.62
CA MET A 210 17.33 -4.40 -4.85
C MET A 210 17.23 -2.89 -5.03
N GLY A 211 17.17 -2.43 -6.30
CA GLY A 211 16.93 -1.01 -6.59
C GLY A 211 15.59 -0.53 -6.03
N MET A 212 15.58 0.67 -5.44
CA MET A 212 14.37 1.26 -4.84
C MET A 212 13.99 2.60 -5.47
N LEU A 213 12.70 2.82 -5.62
CA LEU A 213 12.13 4.10 -6.03
C LEU A 213 11.06 4.55 -5.04
N TYR A 214 11.28 5.71 -4.44
CA TYR A 214 10.29 6.41 -3.65
C TYR A 214 9.61 7.47 -4.50
N ILE A 215 8.28 7.40 -4.59
CA ILE A 215 7.47 8.37 -5.31
C ILE A 215 6.57 9.10 -4.31
N VAL A 216 6.63 10.42 -4.29
CA VAL A 216 5.85 11.25 -3.36
C VAL A 216 5.30 12.49 -4.07
N GLY A 217 4.11 12.94 -3.70
CA GLY A 217 3.60 14.24 -4.11
C GLY A 217 4.19 15.37 -3.26
N GLU A 218 4.55 16.48 -3.90
CA GLU A 218 5.19 17.63 -3.23
C GLU A 218 4.30 18.27 -2.15
N LEU A 219 2.97 18.16 -2.28
CA LEU A 219 2.03 18.67 -1.29
C LEU A 219 2.01 17.83 -0.02
N ASP A 220 2.41 16.55 -0.09
CA ASP A 220 2.60 15.70 1.08
C ASP A 220 3.98 15.91 1.69
N ARG A 221 4.13 17.03 2.39
CA ARG A 221 5.40 17.45 3.01
C ARG A 221 5.93 16.42 4.01
N LYS A 222 5.04 15.73 4.73
CA LYS A 222 5.44 14.71 5.70
C LYS A 222 6.13 13.55 4.99
N PHE A 223 5.51 12.99 3.95
CA PHE A 223 6.09 11.86 3.23
C PHE A 223 7.26 12.27 2.34
N CYS A 224 7.32 13.53 1.89
CA CYS A 224 8.54 14.10 1.30
C CYS A 224 9.75 14.02 2.24
N MET A 225 9.59 14.38 3.52
CA MET A 225 10.68 14.29 4.51
C MET A 225 11.07 12.84 4.80
N ILE A 226 10.08 11.96 4.97
CA ILE A 226 10.32 10.52 5.19
C ILE A 226 11.08 9.92 4.00
N ALA A 227 10.70 10.25 2.76
CA ALA A 227 11.36 9.72 1.57
C ALA A 227 12.84 10.14 1.51
N GLU A 228 13.17 11.38 1.86
CA GLU A 228 14.57 11.85 1.94
C GLU A 228 15.35 11.07 2.99
N GLU A 229 14.79 10.88 4.18
CA GLU A 229 15.43 10.11 5.25
C GLU A 229 15.61 8.62 4.86
N MET A 230 14.66 8.04 4.14
CA MET A 230 14.78 6.67 3.61
C MET A 230 15.90 6.57 2.56
N LYS A 231 16.05 7.58 1.70
CA LYS A 231 17.14 7.62 0.71
C LYS A 231 18.51 7.82 1.36
N GLU A 232 18.60 8.61 2.41
CA GLU A 232 19.83 8.72 3.21
C GLU A 232 20.23 7.36 3.82
N SER A 233 19.23 6.53 4.17
CA SER A 233 19.44 5.21 4.77
C SER A 233 19.72 4.09 3.74
N ALA A 234 19.35 4.27 2.45
CA ALA A 234 19.46 3.26 1.41
C ALA A 234 20.14 3.78 0.14
N GLN A 235 21.37 3.36 -0.11
CA GLN A 235 22.20 3.90 -1.20
C GLN A 235 21.71 3.54 -2.62
N ASN A 236 20.94 2.47 -2.75
CA ASN A 236 20.31 2.02 -4.00
C ASN A 236 18.91 2.61 -4.20
N ALA A 237 18.51 3.61 -3.40
CA ALA A 237 17.24 4.29 -3.53
C ALA A 237 17.31 5.58 -4.35
N SER A 238 16.26 5.83 -5.12
CA SER A 238 15.99 7.09 -5.79
C SER A 238 14.67 7.69 -5.29
N ILE A 239 14.52 9.01 -5.38
CA ILE A 239 13.28 9.71 -5.03
C ILE A 239 12.82 10.50 -6.24
N ILE A 240 11.51 10.45 -6.52
CA ILE A 240 10.83 11.36 -7.42
C ILE A 240 9.74 12.09 -6.63
N LYS A 241 9.87 13.42 -6.54
CA LYS A 241 8.85 14.31 -5.97
C LYS A 241 8.05 14.90 -7.12
N VAL A 242 6.73 14.68 -7.13
CA VAL A 242 5.86 15.17 -8.21
C VAL A 242 5.19 16.48 -7.82
N PRO A 243 5.45 17.58 -8.56
CA PRO A 243 4.85 18.87 -8.26
C PRO A 243 3.34 18.85 -8.39
N GLY A 244 2.66 19.51 -7.46
CA GLY A 244 1.20 19.70 -7.47
C GLY A 244 0.37 18.51 -6.97
N ALA A 245 0.99 17.36 -6.71
CA ALA A 245 0.32 16.17 -6.19
C ALA A 245 0.41 16.04 -4.67
N GLY A 246 -0.57 15.40 -4.05
CA GLY A 246 -0.57 15.02 -2.64
C GLY A 246 -0.23 13.56 -2.39
N HIS A 247 -0.97 12.92 -1.48
CA HIS A 247 -0.63 11.61 -0.96
C HIS A 247 -0.84 10.49 -1.97
N ALA A 248 -1.93 10.53 -2.76
CA ALA A 248 -2.33 9.46 -3.68
C ALA A 248 -2.01 9.85 -5.12
N LEU A 249 -0.72 9.89 -5.47
CA LEU A 249 -0.24 10.30 -6.77
C LEU A 249 -0.83 9.46 -7.92
N HIS A 250 -0.98 8.15 -7.74
CA HIS A 250 -1.57 7.27 -8.76
C HIS A 250 -3.02 7.65 -9.11
N VAL A 251 -3.72 8.34 -8.21
CA VAL A 251 -5.08 8.88 -8.43
C VAL A 251 -5.02 10.34 -8.90
N GLU A 252 -4.18 11.15 -8.28
CA GLU A 252 -4.15 12.59 -8.53
C GLU A 252 -3.46 12.96 -9.85
N GLU A 253 -2.46 12.19 -10.27
CA GLU A 253 -1.65 12.42 -11.46
C GLU A 253 -1.33 11.09 -12.18
N PRO A 254 -2.35 10.36 -12.66
CA PRO A 254 -2.19 8.98 -13.14
C PRO A 254 -1.19 8.85 -14.30
N GLU A 255 -1.17 9.82 -15.23
CA GLU A 255 -0.26 9.80 -16.37
C GLU A 255 1.20 9.96 -15.95
N LYS A 256 1.48 10.87 -15.01
CA LYS A 256 2.83 11.08 -14.47
C LYS A 256 3.27 9.84 -13.71
N PHE A 257 2.39 9.30 -12.86
CA PHE A 257 2.66 8.09 -12.08
C PHE A 257 2.99 6.90 -12.99
N GLY A 258 2.14 6.59 -13.96
CA GLY A 258 2.36 5.49 -14.88
C GLY A 258 3.64 5.63 -15.72
N THR A 259 3.95 6.85 -16.15
CA THR A 259 5.20 7.14 -16.88
C THR A 259 6.44 6.91 -16.01
N ILE A 260 6.40 7.37 -14.75
CA ILE A 260 7.49 7.18 -13.78
C ILE A 260 7.71 5.69 -13.51
N VAL A 261 6.65 4.95 -13.19
CA VAL A 261 6.71 3.51 -12.91
C VAL A 261 7.26 2.75 -14.11
N ARG A 262 6.71 2.97 -15.31
CA ARG A 262 7.19 2.29 -16.54
C ARG A 262 8.66 2.57 -16.81
N LYS A 263 9.10 3.82 -16.62
CA LYS A 263 10.51 4.19 -16.83
C LYS A 263 11.43 3.49 -15.84
N PHE A 264 11.04 3.38 -14.58
CA PHE A 264 11.84 2.69 -13.57
C PHE A 264 11.95 1.19 -13.84
N LEU A 265 10.83 0.53 -14.13
CA LEU A 265 10.82 -0.90 -14.44
C LEU A 265 11.66 -1.25 -15.67
N LYS A 266 11.68 -0.41 -16.71
CA LYS A 266 12.51 -0.64 -17.90
C LYS A 266 14.02 -0.50 -17.68
N ASN A 267 14.43 0.17 -16.59
CA ASN A 267 15.84 0.46 -16.31
C ASN A 267 16.42 -0.39 -15.18
N THR A 268 15.65 -1.36 -14.66
CA THR A 268 16.04 -2.24 -13.55
C THR A 268 15.97 -3.69 -13.98
#